data_AF-A0A1Y2IBS1-F1
#
_entry.id   AF-A0A1Y2IBS1-F1
#
_cell.length_a   1.000
_cell.length_b   1.000
_cell.length_c   1.000
_cell.angle_alpha   90.00
_cell.angle_beta   90.00
_cell.angle_gamma   90.00
#
_symmetry.space_group_name_H-M   'P 1'
#
loop_
_entity.id
_entity.type
_entity.pdbx_description
1 polymer ?
#
loop_
_entity_poly.entity_id
_entity_poly.type
_entity_poly.pdbx_seq_one_letter_code
_entity_poly.pdbx_strand_id
1 'polypeptide(L)'
;MSYATLNTVRHDIYALMMAQCSAAQGDKRLHEQWRTALVKHCKYLATCEDLPTAGRPKYYFGPPETLLLIETALTGLDRCMDNTLQHIVLYLIMFYTAARPGSIMKTRHYSGFYLRYKDVAIVRTSTADATRFHVQITLCAWKGGHGLHPWSQSFRIAPVRGDNYLLLDLGLFLIVLGLRRGAFRRHADIQSLLQGSERVLEWKDGLQDEPFLCGSTPRGLGVDYTKPMAYPGFRLFLKQLAEKAGLDPMYTTAYCFRRGTASTMNRVLGSELTKNLLHHKQQSDVLHRHYASNAQQVDLTAMALYGEDEVLQGLSLQDAPALMRPVPTDDQNATPELSLKDALIVSSDLRILHMQKAVLEDIMGNGGDINDAAPILGTLLPTDQEWFARLPQDNQEESGFNPLDALHGRVALRCRRLLSDLRGRVRRSQTITSHARGQAPTVDELEMRLSDIELAGPLGRVLDALVQSSSMPEGDAIICSISDAEDPTEEAGSEDGRLRLME
;
A
#
# COMPACT_ATOMS: atom_id res chain seq x y z
N MET A 1 -18.34 15.56 3.79
CA MET A 1 -17.41 15.20 2.69
C MET A 1 -16.17 14.56 3.29
N SER A 2 -15.62 13.46 2.77
CA SER A 2 -14.38 12.89 3.33
C SER A 2 -13.12 13.59 2.80
N TYR A 3 -11.98 13.50 3.48
CA TYR A 3 -10.70 13.96 2.94
C TYR A 3 -10.33 13.23 1.63
N ALA A 4 -10.78 11.98 1.46
CA ALA A 4 -10.59 11.23 0.21
C ALA A 4 -11.38 11.88 -0.95
N THR A 5 -12.65 12.22 -0.71
CA THR A 5 -13.48 12.95 -1.68
C THR A 5 -12.86 14.29 -2.03
N LEU A 6 -12.35 15.03 -1.03
CA LEU A 6 -11.67 16.30 -1.25
C LEU A 6 -10.41 16.15 -2.11
N ASN A 7 -9.64 15.06 -1.94
CA ASN A 7 -8.51 14.75 -2.81
C ASN A 7 -8.93 14.42 -4.25
N THR A 8 -10.09 13.80 -4.47
CA THR A 8 -10.62 13.58 -5.81
C THR A 8 -10.95 14.92 -6.47
N VAL A 9 -11.72 15.77 -5.79
CA VAL A 9 -12.06 17.13 -6.27
C VAL A 9 -10.80 17.93 -6.58
N ARG A 10 -9.75 17.80 -5.74
CA ARG A 10 -8.43 18.40 -6.00
C ARG A 10 -7.84 17.99 -7.35
N HIS A 11 -7.93 16.70 -7.70
CA HIS A 11 -7.42 16.21 -8.97
C HIS A 11 -8.25 16.73 -10.16
N ASP A 12 -9.56 16.83 -10.00
CA ASP A 12 -10.45 17.39 -11.02
C ASP A 12 -10.17 18.87 -11.25
N ILE A 13 -10.03 19.65 -10.17
CA ILE A 13 -9.61 21.06 -10.24
C ILE A 13 -8.24 21.18 -10.91
N TYR A 14 -7.27 20.36 -10.52
CA TYR A 14 -5.95 20.39 -11.16
C TYR A 14 -6.03 20.06 -12.65
N ALA A 15 -6.84 19.07 -13.05
CA ALA A 15 -7.04 18.72 -14.46
C ALA A 15 -7.71 19.86 -15.24
N LEU A 16 -8.69 20.55 -14.64
CA LEU A 16 -9.32 21.73 -15.23
C LEU A 16 -8.33 22.89 -15.38
N MET A 17 -7.51 23.17 -14.36
CA MET A 17 -6.46 24.19 -14.43
C MET A 17 -5.46 23.89 -15.56
N MET A 18 -5.09 22.61 -15.71
CA MET A 18 -4.23 22.12 -16.80
C MET A 18 -4.86 22.30 -18.18
N ALA A 19 -6.17 22.07 -18.31
CA ALA A 19 -6.88 22.18 -19.58
C ALA A 19 -7.12 23.65 -19.99
N GLN A 20 -7.34 24.54 -19.02
CA GLN A 20 -7.77 25.91 -19.28
C GLN A 20 -6.63 26.95 -19.29
N CYS A 21 -5.43 26.60 -18.81
CA CYS A 21 -4.31 27.53 -18.75
C CYS A 21 -3.23 27.15 -19.76
N SER A 22 -3.22 27.85 -20.91
CA SER A 22 -2.20 27.66 -21.95
C SER A 22 -0.77 27.89 -21.44
N ALA A 23 -0.56 28.85 -20.54
CA ALA A 23 0.74 29.13 -19.94
C ALA A 23 1.31 27.97 -19.10
N ALA A 24 0.47 27.03 -18.68
CA ALA A 24 0.93 25.82 -17.98
C ALA A 24 1.47 24.76 -18.96
N GLN A 25 1.15 24.82 -20.26
CA GLN A 25 1.61 23.80 -21.20
C GLN A 25 3.14 23.76 -21.27
N GLY A 26 3.73 22.68 -20.74
CA GLY A 26 5.18 22.49 -20.66
C GLY A 26 5.85 23.08 -19.42
N ASP A 27 5.18 23.91 -18.62
CA ASP A 27 5.76 24.49 -17.40
C ASP A 27 5.62 23.54 -16.20
N LYS A 28 6.61 22.65 -16.05
CA LYS A 28 6.70 21.72 -14.91
C LYS A 28 6.76 22.42 -13.55
N ARG A 29 7.29 23.65 -13.47
CA ARG A 29 7.40 24.39 -12.22
C ARG A 29 6.03 24.88 -11.78
N LEU A 30 5.26 25.45 -12.69
CA LEU A 30 3.89 25.90 -12.43
C LEU A 30 2.99 24.73 -11.99
N HIS A 31 3.11 23.58 -12.65
CA HIS A 31 2.40 22.35 -12.26
C HIS A 31 2.64 21.96 -10.79
N GLU A 32 3.91 21.96 -10.37
CA GLU A 32 4.27 21.56 -9.02
C GLU A 32 3.83 22.61 -7.99
N GLN A 33 3.85 23.90 -8.34
CA GLN A 33 3.31 24.97 -7.50
C GLN A 33 1.81 24.80 -7.27
N TRP A 34 1.03 24.59 -8.34
CA TRP A 34 -0.42 24.37 -8.21
C TRP A 34 -0.75 23.13 -7.42
N ARG A 35 -0.07 22.01 -7.70
CA ARG A 35 -0.25 20.78 -6.93
C ARG A 35 0.03 21.02 -5.44
N THR A 36 1.10 21.73 -5.13
CA THR A 36 1.47 22.08 -3.75
C THR A 36 0.43 22.98 -3.09
N ALA A 37 -0.05 24.01 -3.78
CA ALA A 37 -1.07 24.94 -3.29
C ALA A 37 -2.40 24.23 -3.02
N LEU A 38 -2.86 23.40 -3.96
CA LEU A 38 -4.07 22.61 -3.83
C LEU A 38 -3.99 21.59 -2.68
N VAL A 39 -2.83 20.93 -2.49
CA VAL A 39 -2.60 20.04 -1.33
C VAL A 39 -2.69 20.83 -0.03
N LYS A 40 -2.07 22.01 0.06
CA LYS A 40 -2.15 22.88 1.25
C LYS A 40 -3.60 23.31 1.52
N HIS A 41 -4.34 23.69 0.49
CA HIS A 41 -5.73 24.10 0.61
C HIS A 41 -6.63 22.94 1.06
N CYS A 42 -6.45 21.73 0.52
CA CYS A 42 -7.18 20.55 1.00
C CYS A 42 -6.91 20.25 2.48
N LYS A 43 -5.65 20.41 2.94
CA LYS A 43 -5.31 20.26 4.36
C LYS A 43 -5.95 21.34 5.23
N TYR A 44 -5.98 22.57 4.73
CA TYR A 44 -6.66 23.68 5.40
C TYR A 44 -8.16 23.37 5.56
N LEU A 45 -8.85 23.03 4.47
CA LEU A 45 -10.26 22.66 4.51
C LEU A 45 -10.52 21.45 5.41
N ALA A 46 -9.67 20.43 5.36
CA ALA A 46 -9.81 19.28 6.25
C ALA A 46 -9.70 19.65 7.73
N THR A 47 -8.87 20.64 8.06
CA THR A 47 -8.71 21.15 9.43
C THR A 47 -9.88 22.06 9.83
N CYS A 48 -10.32 22.93 8.93
CA CYS A 48 -11.40 23.89 9.18
C CYS A 48 -12.75 23.20 9.34
N GLU A 49 -13.00 22.18 8.52
CA GLU A 49 -14.26 21.43 8.47
C GLU A 49 -14.22 20.15 9.31
N ASP A 50 -13.16 19.92 10.10
CA ASP A 50 -12.94 18.71 10.92
C ASP A 50 -13.13 17.40 10.09
N LEU A 51 -12.69 17.41 8.84
CA LEU A 51 -12.81 16.23 7.98
C LEU A 51 -11.87 15.14 8.49
N PRO A 52 -12.31 13.87 8.53
CA PRO A 52 -11.44 12.76 8.88
C PRO A 52 -10.23 12.72 7.94
N THR A 53 -9.07 13.10 8.47
CA THR A 53 -7.77 13.03 7.78
C THR A 53 -7.04 11.72 8.06
N ALA A 54 -7.67 10.82 8.82
CA ALA A 54 -7.14 9.51 9.13
C ALA A 54 -6.66 8.86 7.83
N GLY A 55 -5.34 8.69 7.73
CA GLY A 55 -4.74 8.03 6.59
C GLY A 55 -5.33 6.63 6.50
N ARG A 56 -5.56 6.15 5.27
CA ARG A 56 -5.95 4.76 5.07
C ARG A 56 -4.99 3.86 5.86
N PRO A 57 -5.47 2.89 6.63
CA PRO A 57 -4.61 1.98 7.36
C PRO A 57 -3.61 1.35 6.39
N LYS A 58 -2.35 1.33 6.81
CA LYS A 58 -1.29 0.68 6.03
C LYS A 58 -1.17 -0.75 6.52
N TYR A 59 -1.34 -1.71 5.63
CA TYR A 59 -1.08 -3.11 5.92
C TYR A 59 0.33 -3.50 5.52
N TYR A 60 0.88 -4.45 6.27
CA TYR A 60 2.23 -4.98 6.17
C TYR A 60 2.07 -6.49 6.11
N PHE A 61 2.37 -7.10 4.97
CA PHE A 61 2.24 -8.54 4.81
C PHE A 61 3.58 -9.18 5.12
N GLY A 62 3.59 -10.05 6.12
CA GLY A 62 4.69 -10.93 6.45
C GLY A 62 4.45 -12.35 5.93
N PRO A 63 5.19 -13.33 6.48
CA PRO A 63 4.98 -14.74 6.16
C PRO A 63 3.52 -15.21 6.35
N PRO A 64 2.82 -14.91 7.46
CA PRO A 64 1.47 -15.43 7.69
C PRO A 64 0.44 -14.97 6.65
N GLU A 65 0.43 -13.68 6.30
CA GLU A 65 -0.51 -13.16 5.29
C GLU A 65 -0.18 -13.69 3.89
N THR A 66 1.11 -13.86 3.60
CA THR A 66 1.55 -14.39 2.31
C THR A 66 1.15 -15.85 2.16
N LEU A 67 1.35 -16.67 3.20
CA LEU A 67 0.90 -18.06 3.26
C LEU A 67 -0.61 -18.17 3.09
N LEU A 68 -1.37 -17.40 3.86
CA LEU A 68 -2.84 -17.39 3.79
C LEU A 68 -3.34 -17.07 2.38
N LEU A 69 -2.74 -16.08 1.70
CA LEU A 69 -3.10 -15.77 0.31
C LEU A 69 -2.78 -16.93 -0.63
N ILE A 70 -1.63 -17.59 -0.47
CA ILE A 70 -1.23 -18.72 -1.30
C ILE A 70 -2.16 -19.91 -1.09
N GLU A 71 -2.47 -20.27 0.15
CA GLU A 71 -3.42 -21.33 0.51
C GLU A 71 -4.81 -21.05 -0.05
N THR A 72 -5.31 -19.81 0.12
CA THR A 72 -6.60 -19.39 -0.43
C THR A 72 -6.60 -19.47 -1.97
N ALA A 73 -5.45 -19.19 -2.61
CA ALA A 73 -5.33 -19.21 -4.06
C ALA A 73 -5.32 -20.64 -4.60
N LEU A 74 -4.66 -21.57 -3.90
CA LEU A 74 -4.57 -22.98 -4.28
C LEU A 74 -5.87 -23.75 -4.00
N THR A 75 -6.61 -23.39 -2.95
CA THR A 75 -7.91 -23.99 -2.62
C THR A 75 -9.04 -23.47 -3.52
N GLY A 76 -8.91 -22.26 -4.07
CA GLY A 76 -9.82 -21.68 -5.06
C GLY A 76 -9.67 -22.29 -6.46
N LEU A 77 -10.10 -23.54 -6.63
CA LEU A 77 -10.00 -24.31 -7.90
C LEU A 77 -10.92 -23.79 -9.02
N ASP A 78 -11.63 -22.68 -8.83
CA ASP A 78 -12.50 -22.06 -9.84
C ASP A 78 -11.73 -21.31 -10.96
N ARG A 79 -10.39 -21.33 -10.92
CA ARG A 79 -9.52 -20.51 -11.75
C ARG A 79 -8.50 -21.33 -12.53
N CYS A 80 -7.98 -20.74 -13.60
CA CYS A 80 -6.85 -21.31 -14.34
C CYS A 80 -5.62 -21.42 -13.43
N MET A 81 -5.12 -22.65 -13.27
CA MET A 81 -3.97 -22.95 -12.42
C MET A 81 -2.71 -22.17 -12.82
N ASP A 82 -2.44 -22.02 -14.12
CA ASP A 82 -1.28 -21.26 -14.60
C ASP A 82 -1.37 -19.78 -14.22
N ASN A 83 -2.59 -19.22 -14.24
CA ASN A 83 -2.83 -17.85 -13.82
C ASN A 83 -2.68 -17.71 -12.29
N THR A 84 -3.19 -18.68 -11.52
CA THR A 84 -3.02 -18.75 -10.06
C THR A 84 -1.55 -18.83 -9.67
N LEU A 85 -0.79 -19.74 -10.27
CA LEU A 85 0.63 -19.96 -9.98
C LEU A 85 1.49 -18.73 -10.30
N GLN A 86 1.27 -18.05 -11.44
CA GLN A 86 2.02 -16.83 -11.73
C GLN A 86 1.72 -15.68 -10.74
N HIS A 87 0.50 -15.63 -10.18
CA HIS A 87 0.18 -14.66 -9.12
C HIS A 87 0.88 -15.02 -7.81
N ILE A 88 0.95 -16.30 -7.44
CA ILE A 88 1.73 -16.77 -6.28
C ILE A 88 3.20 -16.42 -6.44
N VAL A 89 3.79 -16.74 -7.59
CA VAL A 89 5.18 -16.37 -7.94
C VAL A 89 5.39 -14.87 -7.79
N LEU A 90 4.46 -14.04 -8.27
CA LEU A 90 4.54 -12.60 -8.14
C LEU A 90 4.46 -12.13 -6.66
N TYR A 91 3.61 -12.73 -5.83
CA TYR A 91 3.57 -12.45 -4.39
C TYR A 91 4.93 -12.75 -3.74
N LEU A 92 5.51 -13.90 -4.05
CA LEU A 92 6.81 -14.32 -3.51
C LEU A 92 7.95 -13.43 -3.99
N ILE A 93 7.98 -13.04 -5.27
CA ILE A 93 8.96 -12.07 -5.77
C ILE A 93 8.87 -10.76 -4.97
N MET A 94 7.67 -10.21 -4.79
CA MET A 94 7.48 -8.97 -4.01
C MET A 94 7.81 -9.16 -2.53
N PHE A 95 7.48 -10.31 -1.95
CA PHE A 95 7.77 -10.67 -0.56
C PHE A 95 9.28 -10.78 -0.29
N TYR A 96 10.07 -11.34 -1.22
CA TYR A 96 11.52 -11.46 -1.01
C TYR A 96 12.32 -10.22 -1.41
N THR A 97 11.89 -9.49 -2.44
CA THR A 97 12.67 -8.37 -3.00
C THR A 97 12.18 -7.00 -2.54
N ALA A 98 11.01 -6.94 -1.91
CA ALA A 98 10.28 -5.70 -1.64
C ALA A 98 10.07 -4.84 -2.89
N ALA A 99 10.17 -5.38 -4.10
CA ALA A 99 10.15 -4.57 -5.31
C ALA A 99 8.81 -3.85 -5.54
N ARG A 100 8.85 -2.77 -6.33
CA ARG A 100 7.63 -2.08 -6.74
C ARG A 100 6.96 -2.85 -7.88
N PRO A 101 5.62 -2.81 -8.00
CA PRO A 101 4.93 -3.47 -9.10
C PRO A 101 5.49 -3.11 -10.48
N GLY A 102 5.79 -1.82 -10.71
CA GLY A 102 6.30 -1.35 -12.00
C GLY A 102 7.70 -1.85 -12.39
N SER A 103 8.43 -2.51 -11.48
CA SER A 103 9.71 -3.17 -11.78
C SER A 103 9.53 -4.64 -12.18
N ILE A 104 8.32 -5.19 -12.05
CA ILE A 104 8.01 -6.60 -12.31
C ILE A 104 6.96 -6.73 -13.43
N MET A 105 5.97 -5.85 -13.46
CA MET A 105 4.80 -5.97 -14.35
C MET A 105 4.52 -4.68 -15.12
N LYS A 106 3.80 -4.81 -16.24
CA LYS A 106 3.43 -3.68 -17.10
C LYS A 106 2.56 -2.69 -16.34
N THR A 107 2.91 -1.40 -16.44
CA THR A 107 2.11 -0.29 -15.93
C THR A 107 1.76 0.69 -17.04
N ARG A 108 0.79 1.58 -16.78
CA ARG A 108 0.40 2.63 -17.74
C ARG A 108 1.58 3.52 -18.15
N HIS A 109 2.48 3.83 -17.21
CA HIS A 109 3.59 4.74 -17.44
C HIS A 109 4.84 4.04 -18.02
N TYR A 110 4.94 2.73 -17.82
CA TYR A 110 6.12 1.93 -18.15
C TYR A 110 5.65 0.65 -18.84
N SER A 111 5.23 0.79 -20.11
CA SER A 111 4.61 -0.29 -20.86
C SER A 111 5.61 -1.35 -21.34
N GLY A 112 6.85 -0.94 -21.61
CA GLY A 112 7.95 -1.80 -22.08
C GLY A 112 8.83 -2.38 -20.96
N PHE A 113 8.57 -2.03 -19.70
CA PHE A 113 9.33 -2.51 -18.56
C PHE A 113 8.49 -3.53 -17.77
N TYR A 114 8.92 -4.79 -17.83
CA TYR A 114 8.33 -5.92 -17.13
C TYR A 114 9.37 -7.05 -17.07
N LEU A 115 9.17 -8.00 -16.15
CA LEU A 115 10.06 -9.14 -15.97
C LEU A 115 9.98 -10.09 -17.18
N ARG A 116 11.12 -10.48 -17.74
CA ARG A 116 11.24 -11.44 -18.85
C ARG A 116 11.92 -12.73 -18.39
N TYR A 117 11.84 -13.79 -19.21
CA TYR A 117 12.50 -15.06 -18.87
C TYR A 117 14.01 -14.92 -18.67
N LYS A 118 14.70 -14.10 -19.49
CA LYS A 118 16.14 -13.85 -19.32
C LYS A 118 16.54 -13.23 -17.99
N ASP A 119 15.59 -12.59 -17.32
CA ASP A 119 15.81 -11.93 -16.03
C ASP A 119 15.71 -12.91 -14.85
N VAL A 120 15.27 -14.15 -15.09
CA VAL A 120 15.06 -15.18 -14.08
C VAL A 120 15.95 -16.39 -14.39
N ALA A 121 16.80 -16.77 -13.44
CA ALA A 121 17.59 -17.99 -13.52
C ALA A 121 17.30 -18.89 -12.31
N ILE A 122 17.10 -20.17 -12.58
CA ILE A 122 16.89 -21.20 -11.55
C ILE A 122 18.14 -22.07 -11.49
N VAL A 123 18.73 -22.15 -10.30
CA VAL A 123 20.04 -22.78 -10.08
C VAL A 123 19.88 -23.87 -9.03
N ARG A 124 20.25 -25.11 -9.34
CA ARG A 124 20.29 -26.18 -8.33
C ARG A 124 21.29 -25.85 -7.24
N THR A 125 20.90 -26.04 -5.97
CA THR A 125 21.78 -25.81 -4.83
C THR A 125 23.01 -26.73 -4.89
N SER A 126 22.78 -28.00 -5.22
CA SER A 126 23.82 -29.03 -5.39
C SER A 126 23.39 -30.00 -6.49
N THR A 127 24.36 -30.66 -7.13
CA THR A 127 24.08 -31.81 -8.01
C THR A 127 23.63 -33.03 -7.23
N ALA A 128 23.94 -33.11 -5.93
CA ALA A 128 23.50 -34.19 -5.05
C ALA A 128 22.08 -33.99 -4.50
N ASP A 129 21.57 -32.76 -4.51
CA ASP A 129 20.21 -32.43 -4.06
C ASP A 129 19.43 -31.79 -5.21
N ALA A 130 18.74 -32.64 -5.96
CA ALA A 130 17.95 -32.25 -7.12
C ALA A 130 16.64 -31.53 -6.75
N THR A 131 16.32 -31.39 -5.45
CA THR A 131 15.02 -30.89 -4.99
C THR A 131 15.05 -29.41 -4.58
N ARG A 132 16.24 -28.82 -4.47
CA ARG A 132 16.43 -27.46 -3.96
C ARG A 132 17.01 -26.52 -5.01
N PHE A 133 16.34 -25.37 -5.15
CA PHE A 133 16.64 -24.41 -6.21
C PHE A 133 16.83 -23.02 -5.64
N HIS A 134 17.98 -22.42 -5.92
CA HIS A 134 18.16 -20.98 -5.80
C HIS A 134 17.51 -20.28 -6.99
N VAL A 135 16.97 -19.10 -6.73
CA VAL A 135 16.44 -18.22 -7.76
C VAL A 135 17.31 -16.98 -7.82
N GLN A 136 17.83 -16.67 -9.00
CA GLN A 136 18.44 -15.39 -9.28
C GLN A 136 17.48 -14.59 -10.15
N ILE A 137 17.07 -13.42 -9.66
CA ILE A 137 16.14 -12.53 -10.37
C ILE A 137 16.76 -11.16 -10.53
N THR A 138 16.73 -10.62 -11.74
CA THR A 138 17.20 -9.26 -12.05
C THR A 138 16.01 -8.36 -12.31
N LEU A 139 15.80 -7.39 -11.42
CA LEU A 139 14.71 -6.44 -11.56
C LEU A 139 15.22 -5.15 -12.18
N CYS A 140 14.57 -4.72 -13.26
CA CYS A 140 14.88 -3.50 -13.99
C CYS A 140 13.87 -2.39 -13.66
N ALA A 141 14.15 -1.19 -14.17
CA ALA A 141 13.21 -0.05 -14.12
C ALA A 141 12.81 0.36 -12.70
N TRP A 142 13.80 0.57 -11.84
CA TRP A 142 13.57 1.17 -10.53
C TRP A 142 13.10 2.62 -10.68
N LYS A 143 12.28 3.08 -9.72
CA LYS A 143 11.70 4.44 -9.76
C LYS A 143 12.78 5.51 -9.94
N GLY A 144 12.73 6.23 -11.06
CA GLY A 144 13.68 7.29 -11.40
C GLY A 144 14.75 6.86 -12.40
N GLY A 145 14.92 5.56 -12.62
CA GLY A 145 15.86 4.97 -13.55
C GLY A 145 15.17 4.33 -14.76
N HIS A 146 14.24 5.04 -15.41
CA HIS A 146 13.53 4.56 -16.61
C HIS A 146 14.13 5.12 -17.91
N GLY A 147 15.41 5.44 -17.92
CA GLY A 147 16.12 6.03 -19.07
C GLY A 147 16.75 5.00 -20.01
N LEU A 148 17.68 5.46 -20.86
CA LEU A 148 18.46 4.62 -21.78
C LEU A 148 19.23 3.51 -21.07
N HIS A 149 19.69 3.76 -19.84
CA HIS A 149 20.33 2.78 -18.97
C HIS A 149 19.43 2.56 -17.75
N PRO A 150 18.43 1.67 -17.86
CA PRO A 150 17.51 1.43 -16.77
C PRO A 150 18.29 0.88 -15.58
N TRP A 151 18.00 1.41 -14.39
CA TRP A 151 18.60 0.88 -13.17
C TRP A 151 18.12 -0.56 -12.97
N SER A 152 19.06 -1.46 -12.68
CA SER A 152 18.81 -2.88 -12.45
C SER A 152 19.41 -3.34 -11.13
N GLN A 153 18.78 -4.32 -10.49
CA GLN A 153 19.29 -4.94 -9.28
C GLN A 153 18.99 -6.44 -9.30
N SER A 154 20.02 -7.25 -9.06
CA SER A 154 19.89 -8.71 -8.99
C SER A 154 19.76 -9.17 -7.54
N PHE A 155 18.83 -10.08 -7.31
CA PHE A 155 18.58 -10.73 -6.03
C PHE A 155 18.84 -12.22 -6.17
N ARG A 156 19.43 -12.81 -5.12
CA ARG A 156 19.56 -14.27 -5.01
C ARG A 156 18.72 -14.73 -3.83
N ILE A 157 17.73 -15.57 -4.12
CA ILE A 157 16.78 -16.10 -3.15
C ILE A 157 17.12 -17.58 -2.99
N ALA A 158 17.43 -17.98 -1.75
CA ALA A 158 17.73 -19.36 -1.41
C ALA A 158 16.43 -20.14 -1.14
N PRO A 159 16.44 -21.46 -1.31
CA PRO A 159 15.31 -22.30 -0.91
C PRO A 159 15.06 -22.17 0.59
N VAL A 160 13.80 -22.36 1.00
CA VAL A 160 13.42 -22.34 2.41
C VAL A 160 14.03 -23.54 3.13
N ARG A 161 14.33 -23.39 4.43
CA ARG A 161 15.00 -24.45 5.21
C ARG A 161 14.05 -25.36 5.97
N GLY A 162 12.82 -24.90 6.25
CA GLY A 162 11.85 -25.62 7.06
C GLY A 162 10.57 -25.89 6.29
N ASP A 163 9.99 -27.06 6.54
CA ASP A 163 8.83 -27.58 5.82
C ASP A 163 7.59 -26.68 5.99
N ASN A 164 7.47 -26.03 7.15
CA ASN A 164 6.38 -25.07 7.43
C ASN A 164 6.41 -23.82 6.52
N TYR A 165 7.51 -23.59 5.79
CA TYR A 165 7.67 -22.46 4.87
C TYR A 165 7.66 -22.89 3.40
N LEU A 166 7.31 -24.14 3.10
CA LEU A 166 7.41 -24.69 1.76
C LEU A 166 6.54 -23.94 0.74
N LEU A 167 5.36 -23.48 1.16
CA LEU A 167 4.49 -22.62 0.35
C LEU A 167 5.05 -21.19 0.16
N LEU A 168 6.15 -20.83 0.84
CA LEU A 168 6.90 -19.62 0.57
C LEU A 168 8.12 -19.87 -0.34
N ASP A 169 8.40 -21.10 -0.74
CA ASP A 169 9.56 -21.39 -1.58
C ASP A 169 9.35 -20.91 -3.02
N LEU A 170 9.99 -19.80 -3.38
CA LEU A 170 9.89 -19.24 -4.73
C LEU A 170 10.42 -20.21 -5.79
N GLY A 171 11.51 -20.94 -5.50
CA GLY A 171 12.10 -21.89 -6.44
C GLY A 171 11.11 -22.98 -6.82
N LEU A 172 10.42 -23.54 -5.82
CA LEU A 172 9.39 -24.55 -6.00
C LEU A 172 8.27 -24.09 -6.96
N PHE A 173 7.67 -22.92 -6.71
CA PHE A 173 6.60 -22.42 -7.58
C PHE A 173 7.08 -22.08 -9.00
N LEU A 174 8.33 -21.64 -9.15
CA LEU A 174 8.93 -21.42 -10.46
C LEU A 174 9.14 -22.71 -11.24
N ILE A 175 9.56 -23.79 -10.58
CA ILE A 175 9.66 -25.12 -11.19
C ILE A 175 8.29 -25.58 -11.68
N VAL A 176 7.27 -25.55 -10.83
CA VAL A 176 5.91 -25.98 -11.19
C VAL A 176 5.39 -25.17 -12.37
N LEU A 177 5.52 -23.83 -12.32
CA LEU A 177 5.08 -22.96 -13.40
C LEU A 177 5.84 -23.22 -14.71
N GLY A 178 7.15 -23.42 -14.64
CA GLY A 178 8.00 -23.70 -15.81
C GLY A 178 7.69 -25.04 -16.47
N LEU A 179 7.44 -26.09 -15.68
CA LEU A 179 7.04 -27.41 -16.19
C LEU A 179 5.65 -27.34 -16.83
N ARG A 180 4.66 -26.73 -16.16
CA ARG A 180 3.29 -26.60 -16.69
C ARG A 180 3.23 -25.83 -18.01
N ARG A 181 4.08 -24.81 -18.18
CA ARG A 181 4.20 -24.06 -19.44
C ARG A 181 5.07 -24.74 -20.49
N GLY A 182 5.71 -25.86 -20.16
CA GLY A 182 6.73 -26.49 -21.01
C GLY A 182 7.86 -25.51 -21.36
N ALA A 183 8.22 -24.62 -20.44
CA ALA A 183 9.16 -23.53 -20.68
C ALA A 183 10.63 -23.96 -20.56
N PHE A 184 10.90 -25.07 -19.87
CA PHE A 184 12.25 -25.62 -19.75
C PHE A 184 12.69 -26.29 -21.04
N ARG A 185 13.98 -26.12 -21.37
CA ARG A 185 14.56 -26.64 -22.61
C ARG A 185 14.67 -28.17 -22.63
N ARG A 186 15.03 -28.77 -21.49
CA ARG A 186 15.38 -30.20 -21.37
C ARG A 186 14.40 -31.03 -20.54
N HIS A 187 13.44 -30.39 -19.89
CA HIS A 187 12.56 -31.02 -18.91
C HIS A 187 11.11 -30.79 -19.28
N ALA A 188 10.39 -31.88 -19.57
CA ALA A 188 8.96 -31.85 -19.88
C ALA A 188 8.11 -32.14 -18.64
N ASP A 189 8.68 -32.81 -17.63
CA ASP A 189 7.99 -33.29 -16.44
C ASP A 189 8.89 -33.26 -15.19
N ILE A 190 8.31 -33.61 -14.04
CA ILE A 190 9.02 -33.65 -12.75
C ILE A 190 10.14 -34.71 -12.74
N GLN A 191 9.96 -35.84 -13.42
CA GLN A 191 10.92 -36.95 -13.39
C GLN A 191 12.19 -36.61 -14.17
N SER A 192 12.05 -36.09 -15.39
CA SER A 192 13.16 -35.55 -16.19
C SER A 192 13.91 -34.45 -15.45
N LEU A 193 13.19 -33.56 -14.76
CA LEU A 193 13.80 -32.55 -13.92
C LEU A 193 14.59 -33.15 -12.76
N LEU A 194 14.05 -34.12 -12.02
CA LEU A 194 14.75 -34.72 -10.87
C LEU A 194 15.97 -35.55 -11.27
N GLN A 195 15.95 -36.12 -12.49
CA GLN A 195 17.07 -36.88 -13.06
C GLN A 195 18.14 -35.99 -13.71
N GLY A 196 17.81 -34.71 -13.96
CA GLY A 196 18.73 -33.72 -14.54
C GLY A 196 19.91 -33.37 -13.64
N SER A 197 21.09 -33.19 -14.24
CA SER A 197 22.34 -32.85 -13.54
C SER A 197 22.85 -31.45 -13.83
N GLU A 198 22.19 -30.71 -14.72
CA GLU A 198 22.56 -29.34 -15.05
C GLU A 198 22.42 -28.41 -13.83
N ARG A 199 23.41 -27.53 -13.65
CA ARG A 199 23.41 -26.61 -12.52
C ARG A 199 22.40 -25.47 -12.69
N VAL A 200 22.20 -25.00 -13.91
CA VAL A 200 21.27 -23.92 -14.24
C VAL A 200 20.22 -24.48 -15.19
N LEU A 201 18.95 -24.29 -14.85
CA LEU A 201 17.85 -24.71 -15.71
C LEU A 201 17.70 -23.70 -16.86
N GLU A 202 17.86 -24.19 -18.09
CA GLU A 202 17.74 -23.38 -19.30
C GLU A 202 16.27 -23.26 -19.75
N TRP A 203 15.85 -22.04 -20.08
CA TRP A 203 14.59 -21.79 -20.80
C TRP A 203 14.73 -22.22 -22.27
N LYS A 204 13.60 -22.55 -22.92
CA LYS A 204 13.56 -22.82 -24.37
C LYS A 204 14.05 -21.61 -25.18
N ASP A 205 14.68 -21.90 -26.31
CA ASP A 205 15.12 -20.89 -27.26
C ASP A 205 13.92 -20.05 -27.74
N GLY A 206 14.10 -18.73 -27.84
CA GLY A 206 13.03 -17.78 -28.21
C GLY A 206 12.23 -17.20 -27.03
N LEU A 207 12.20 -17.83 -25.85
CA LEU A 207 11.44 -17.30 -24.70
C LEU A 207 12.13 -16.15 -23.96
N GLN A 208 13.42 -15.93 -24.20
CA GLN A 208 14.26 -15.04 -23.38
C GLN A 208 13.71 -13.62 -23.26
N ASP A 209 13.13 -13.08 -24.34
CA ASP A 209 12.55 -11.74 -24.38
C ASP A 209 11.03 -11.70 -24.12
N GLU A 210 10.39 -12.85 -24.00
CA GLU A 210 8.97 -12.96 -23.71
C GLU A 210 8.65 -12.58 -22.26
N PRO A 211 7.42 -12.09 -21.99
CA PRO A 211 6.98 -11.81 -20.63
C PRO A 211 7.05 -13.05 -19.74
N PHE A 212 7.68 -12.92 -18.57
CA PHE A 212 7.70 -13.99 -17.59
C PHE A 212 6.35 -14.15 -16.90
N LEU A 213 5.75 -13.02 -16.52
CA LEU A 213 4.40 -12.93 -16.00
C LEU A 213 3.48 -12.45 -17.12
N CYS A 214 2.51 -13.27 -17.48
CA CYS A 214 1.68 -13.09 -18.65
C CYS A 214 0.30 -12.51 -18.28
N GLY A 215 -0.36 -11.86 -19.23
CA GLY A 215 -1.70 -11.31 -19.04
C GLY A 215 -2.72 -12.41 -18.76
N SER A 216 -3.71 -12.15 -17.92
CA SER A 216 -4.85 -13.07 -17.77
C SER A 216 -5.84 -12.84 -18.91
N THR A 217 -6.46 -13.90 -19.42
CA THR A 217 -7.61 -13.79 -20.33
C THR A 217 -8.85 -13.29 -19.56
N PRO A 218 -9.95 -12.88 -20.24
CA PRO A 218 -11.15 -12.43 -19.57
C PRO A 218 -11.60 -13.41 -18.46
N ARG A 219 -12.01 -12.85 -17.31
CA ARG A 219 -12.41 -13.58 -16.10
C ARG A 219 -11.31 -14.44 -15.44
N GLY A 220 -10.06 -14.38 -15.92
CA GLY A 220 -8.96 -15.14 -15.33
C GLY A 220 -9.00 -16.65 -15.62
N LEU A 221 -9.71 -17.04 -16.69
CA LEU A 221 -9.90 -18.44 -17.10
C LEU A 221 -8.71 -19.00 -17.91
N GLY A 222 -7.71 -18.18 -18.20
CA GLY A 222 -6.54 -18.55 -18.97
C GLY A 222 -5.44 -17.48 -18.89
N VAL A 223 -4.37 -17.73 -19.64
CA VAL A 223 -3.19 -16.86 -19.72
C VAL A 223 -2.93 -16.49 -21.18
N ASP A 224 -2.79 -15.19 -21.46
CA ASP A 224 -2.33 -14.66 -22.75
C ASP A 224 -0.81 -14.51 -22.70
N TYR A 225 -0.12 -15.51 -23.27
CA TYR A 225 1.34 -15.58 -23.29
C TYR A 225 2.01 -14.46 -24.08
N THR A 226 1.28 -13.78 -24.97
CA THR A 226 1.83 -12.71 -25.82
C THR A 226 1.87 -11.35 -25.13
N LYS A 227 1.16 -11.21 -24.00
CA LYS A 227 1.03 -9.94 -23.29
C LYS A 227 1.64 -10.04 -21.90
N PRO A 228 2.39 -9.03 -21.44
CA PRO A 228 2.83 -9.00 -20.05
C PRO A 228 1.64 -8.75 -19.12
N MET A 229 1.73 -9.30 -17.91
CA MET A 229 0.76 -9.04 -16.84
C MET A 229 0.67 -7.55 -16.58
N ALA A 230 -0.55 -7.01 -16.61
CA ALA A 230 -0.82 -5.61 -16.30
C ALA A 230 -1.21 -5.44 -14.83
N TYR A 231 -0.75 -4.34 -14.21
CA TYR A 231 -1.06 -4.03 -12.81
C TYR A 231 -2.55 -4.05 -12.45
N PRO A 232 -3.49 -3.54 -13.29
CA PRO A 232 -4.92 -3.64 -12.99
C PRO A 232 -5.43 -5.08 -12.85
N GLY A 233 -4.98 -5.99 -13.72
CA GLY A 233 -5.35 -7.41 -13.67
C GLY A 233 -4.87 -8.07 -12.39
N PHE A 234 -3.59 -7.87 -12.05
CA PHE A 234 -3.03 -8.29 -10.76
C PHE A 234 -3.82 -7.76 -9.57
N ARG A 235 -4.13 -6.46 -9.58
CA ARG A 235 -4.83 -5.82 -8.45
C ARG A 235 -6.22 -6.41 -8.25
N LEU A 236 -6.94 -6.69 -9.32
CA LEU A 236 -8.27 -7.32 -9.23
C LEU A 236 -8.17 -8.73 -8.65
N PHE A 237 -7.22 -9.54 -9.13
CA PHE A 237 -6.99 -10.89 -8.62
C PHE A 237 -6.66 -10.87 -7.13
N LEU A 238 -5.71 -10.02 -6.70
CA LEU A 238 -5.31 -9.88 -5.30
C LEU A 238 -6.48 -9.44 -4.41
N LYS A 239 -7.34 -8.52 -4.88
CA LYS A 239 -8.51 -8.08 -4.11
C LYS A 239 -9.50 -9.20 -3.85
N GLN A 240 -9.86 -9.94 -4.88
CA GLN A 240 -10.78 -11.07 -4.75
C GLN A 240 -10.20 -12.15 -3.82
N LEU A 241 -8.89 -12.37 -3.91
CA LEU A 241 -8.21 -13.34 -3.05
C LEU A 241 -8.15 -12.88 -1.60
N ALA A 242 -7.86 -11.59 -1.37
CA ALA A 242 -7.87 -10.99 -0.04
C ALA A 242 -9.26 -11.13 0.61
N GLU A 243 -10.32 -10.82 -0.14
CA GLU A 243 -11.70 -10.99 0.31
C GLU A 243 -12.01 -12.45 0.69
N LYS A 244 -11.66 -13.42 -0.16
CA LYS A 244 -11.81 -14.86 0.14
C LYS A 244 -11.00 -15.29 1.37
N ALA A 245 -9.84 -14.68 1.59
CA ALA A 245 -8.96 -14.93 2.73
C ALA A 245 -9.40 -14.24 4.03
N GLY A 246 -10.50 -13.47 4.03
CA GLY A 246 -10.93 -12.68 5.19
C GLY A 246 -10.04 -11.46 5.47
N LEU A 247 -9.20 -11.06 4.52
CA LEU A 247 -8.42 -9.83 4.57
C LEU A 247 -9.22 -8.69 3.94
N ASP A 248 -9.04 -7.46 4.42
CA ASP A 248 -9.75 -6.31 3.83
C ASP A 248 -9.25 -6.04 2.40
N PRO A 249 -10.10 -6.21 1.36
CA PRO A 249 -9.71 -6.05 -0.04
C PRO A 249 -9.53 -4.58 -0.45
N MET A 250 -10.03 -3.63 0.33
CA MET A 250 -9.88 -2.20 0.06
C MET A 250 -8.45 -1.73 0.32
N TYR A 251 -7.83 -2.25 1.38
CA TYR A 251 -6.47 -1.88 1.80
C TYR A 251 -5.39 -2.85 1.35
N THR A 252 -5.79 -4.05 0.89
CA THR A 252 -4.87 -5.03 0.32
C THR A 252 -4.38 -4.59 -1.07
N THR A 253 -3.08 -4.32 -1.17
CA THR A 253 -2.41 -3.87 -2.40
C THR A 253 -1.03 -4.52 -2.49
N ALA A 254 -0.39 -4.46 -3.67
CA ALA A 254 1.00 -4.91 -3.81
C ALA A 254 1.97 -4.25 -2.82
N TYR A 255 1.68 -3.04 -2.37
CA TYR A 255 2.51 -2.33 -1.40
C TYR A 255 2.49 -2.96 -0.01
N CYS A 256 1.54 -3.84 0.31
CA CYS A 256 1.53 -4.56 1.57
C CYS A 256 2.75 -5.47 1.71
N PHE A 257 3.10 -6.21 0.65
CA PHE A 257 4.32 -7.03 0.58
C PHE A 257 5.57 -6.16 0.74
N ARG A 258 5.72 -5.13 -0.12
CA ARG A 258 6.87 -4.21 -0.06
C ARG A 258 7.04 -3.60 1.34
N ARG A 259 5.95 -3.24 2.02
CA ARG A 259 6.02 -2.67 3.38
C ARG A 259 6.46 -3.68 4.43
N GLY A 260 5.86 -4.86 4.46
CA GLY A 260 6.26 -5.91 5.40
C GLY A 260 7.71 -6.35 5.20
N THR A 261 8.11 -6.57 3.95
CA THR A 261 9.49 -6.92 3.61
C THR A 261 10.48 -5.80 3.94
N ALA A 262 10.19 -4.54 3.60
CA ALA A 262 11.06 -3.42 3.90
C ALA A 262 11.24 -3.21 5.42
N SER A 263 10.18 -3.40 6.20
CA SER A 263 10.25 -3.34 7.67
C SER A 263 11.15 -4.45 8.20
N THR A 264 10.98 -5.69 7.71
CA THR A 264 11.81 -6.85 8.08
C THR A 264 13.28 -6.65 7.69
N MET A 265 13.54 -6.18 6.46
CA MET A 265 14.90 -5.85 6.00
C MET A 265 15.52 -4.76 6.87
N ASN A 266 14.80 -3.68 7.18
CA ASN A 266 15.34 -2.59 8.01
C ASN A 266 15.71 -3.09 9.41
N ARG A 267 14.93 -4.02 9.95
CA ARG A 267 15.21 -4.65 11.24
C ARG A 267 16.47 -5.54 11.18
N VAL A 268 16.58 -6.41 10.19
CA VAL A 268 17.65 -7.43 10.14
C VAL A 268 18.96 -6.89 9.55
N LEU A 269 18.87 -5.99 8.58
CA LEU A 269 19.99 -5.53 7.75
C LEU A 269 20.40 -4.08 8.04
N GLY A 270 19.62 -3.35 8.84
CA GLY A 270 19.78 -1.93 9.06
C GLY A 270 19.30 -1.07 7.88
N SER A 271 19.30 0.26 8.09
CA SER A 271 18.70 1.23 7.19
C SER A 271 19.44 1.42 5.87
N GLU A 272 20.77 1.47 5.89
CA GLU A 272 21.57 1.76 4.70
C GLU A 272 21.48 0.63 3.67
N LEU A 273 21.63 -0.62 4.09
CA LEU A 273 21.46 -1.78 3.21
C LEU A 273 20.02 -1.92 2.74
N THR A 274 19.04 -1.66 3.61
CA THR A 274 17.63 -1.66 3.20
C THR A 274 17.32 -0.58 2.17
N LYS A 275 17.86 0.64 2.33
CA LYS A 275 17.74 1.71 1.32
C LYS A 275 18.36 1.26 0.00
N ASN A 276 19.53 0.60 0.03
CA ASN A 276 20.16 0.04 -1.18
C ASN A 276 19.27 -1.01 -1.85
N LEU A 277 18.70 -1.96 -1.10
CA LEU A 277 17.80 -3.01 -1.61
C LEU A 277 16.48 -2.45 -2.15
N LEU A 278 15.98 -1.35 -1.58
CA LEU A 278 14.76 -0.68 -2.03
C LEU A 278 14.99 0.36 -3.14
N HIS A 279 16.25 0.54 -3.53
CA HIS A 279 16.73 1.54 -4.47
C HIS A 279 16.29 2.97 -4.07
N HIS A 280 16.47 3.31 -2.80
CA HIS A 280 16.27 4.64 -2.25
C HIS A 280 17.61 5.40 -2.22
N LYS A 281 17.57 6.73 -2.35
CA LYS A 281 18.77 7.55 -2.09
C LYS A 281 19.16 7.41 -0.61
N GLN A 282 20.45 7.30 -0.32
CA GLN A 282 20.91 7.10 1.06
C GLN A 282 20.51 8.24 2.01
N GLN A 283 20.51 9.47 1.48
CA GLN A 283 20.08 10.67 2.21
C GLN A 283 18.55 10.84 2.29
N SER A 284 17.76 9.87 1.82
CA SER A 284 16.30 9.97 1.81
C SER A 284 15.68 9.44 3.11
N ASP A 285 14.73 10.20 3.66
CA ASP A 285 13.88 9.79 4.78
C ASP A 285 12.70 8.87 4.37
N VAL A 286 12.58 8.51 3.09
CA VAL A 286 11.44 7.74 2.58
C VAL A 286 11.30 6.41 3.29
N LEU A 287 12.42 5.76 3.66
CA LEU A 287 12.39 4.51 4.43
C LEU A 287 11.70 4.73 5.80
N HIS A 288 12.18 5.71 6.56
CA HIS A 288 11.68 6.03 7.90
C HIS A 288 10.25 6.57 7.90
N ARG A 289 9.87 7.39 6.91
CA ARG A 289 8.51 7.94 6.83
C ARG A 289 7.44 6.91 6.44
N HIS A 290 7.80 5.92 5.63
CA HIS A 290 6.80 5.06 4.99
C HIS A 290 6.85 3.59 5.38
N TYR A 291 7.98 3.09 5.90
CA TYR A 291 8.23 1.66 6.06
C TYR A 291 8.75 1.30 7.45
N ALA A 292 9.67 2.10 8.01
CA ALA A 292 10.34 1.79 9.27
C ALA A 292 9.67 2.52 10.45
N SER A 293 8.92 1.78 11.27
CA SER A 293 8.39 2.23 12.57
C SER A 293 9.19 1.64 13.74
N ASN A 294 10.48 1.45 13.53
CA ASN A 294 11.33 0.57 14.34
C ASN A 294 11.63 1.11 15.73
N ALA A 295 11.53 2.42 15.96
CA ALA A 295 11.85 3.02 17.26
C ALA A 295 10.99 2.45 18.41
N GLN A 296 9.79 1.94 18.09
CA GLN A 296 8.90 1.31 19.07
C GLN A 296 9.19 -0.18 19.31
N GLN A 297 10.05 -0.80 18.49
CA GLN A 297 10.32 -2.23 18.49
C GLN A 297 11.67 -2.58 19.13
N VAL A 298 12.54 -1.60 19.37
CA VAL A 298 13.84 -1.82 20.02
C VAL A 298 13.62 -1.95 21.51
N ASP A 299 14.12 -3.04 22.11
CA ASP A 299 14.23 -3.13 23.56
C ASP A 299 15.37 -2.22 24.03
N LEU A 300 15.01 -1.00 24.44
CA LEU A 300 15.98 -0.02 24.93
C LEU A 300 16.65 -0.49 26.23
N THR A 301 16.03 -1.36 27.01
CA THR A 301 16.62 -1.92 28.24
C THR A 301 17.70 -2.93 27.87
N ALA A 302 17.41 -3.87 26.97
CA ALA A 302 18.41 -4.83 26.50
C ALA A 302 19.60 -4.13 25.83
N MET A 303 19.31 -3.12 24.99
CA MET A 303 20.33 -2.31 24.34
C MET A 303 21.19 -1.53 25.35
N ALA A 304 20.56 -0.83 26.30
CA ALA A 304 21.28 0.08 27.20
C ALA A 304 22.02 -0.65 28.35
N LEU A 305 21.45 -1.73 28.88
CA LEU A 305 22.02 -2.44 30.03
C LEU A 305 22.92 -3.61 29.63
N TYR A 306 22.63 -4.28 28.52
CA TYR A 306 23.32 -5.51 28.11
C TYR A 306 24.08 -5.38 26.80
N GLY A 307 23.86 -4.29 26.04
CA GLY A 307 24.46 -4.12 24.72
C GLY A 307 23.90 -5.08 23.68
N GLU A 308 22.66 -5.56 23.89
CA GLU A 308 22.00 -6.55 23.05
C GLU A 308 21.01 -5.87 22.07
N ASP A 309 20.94 -6.38 20.84
CA ASP A 309 19.98 -5.94 19.82
C ASP A 309 18.74 -6.83 19.88
N GLU A 310 17.93 -6.63 20.92
CA GLU A 310 16.66 -7.34 21.08
C GLU A 310 15.50 -6.54 20.48
N VAL A 311 14.61 -7.27 19.79
CA VAL A 311 13.43 -6.69 19.16
C VAL A 311 12.17 -7.22 19.84
N LEU A 312 11.42 -6.31 20.43
CA LEU A 312 10.09 -6.57 20.95
C LEU A 312 9.10 -6.75 19.80
N GLN A 313 8.67 -7.99 19.56
CA GLN A 313 7.64 -8.31 18.57
C GLN A 313 6.25 -8.34 19.20
N GLY A 314 5.22 -8.04 18.39
CA GLY A 314 3.82 -8.20 18.77
C GLY A 314 3.24 -7.08 19.64
N LEU A 315 4.04 -6.07 20.03
CA LEU A 315 3.56 -4.93 20.82
C LEU A 315 2.95 -3.82 19.96
N SER A 316 3.31 -3.73 18.67
CA SER A 316 2.70 -2.74 17.77
C SER A 316 1.57 -3.35 16.94
N LEU A 317 0.57 -2.53 16.60
CA LEU A 317 -0.49 -2.89 15.65
C LEU A 317 0.04 -3.30 14.27
N GLN A 318 1.27 -2.89 13.94
CA GLN A 318 1.92 -3.22 12.68
C GLN A 318 2.55 -4.62 12.71
N ASP A 319 2.76 -5.19 13.90
CA ASP A 319 3.35 -6.52 14.10
C ASP A 319 2.28 -7.61 14.22
N ALA A 320 1.06 -7.26 14.63
CA ALA A 320 -0.05 -8.20 14.66
C ALA A 320 -0.34 -8.74 13.24
N PRO A 321 -0.63 -10.04 13.08
CA PRO A 321 -1.12 -10.58 11.82
C PRO A 321 -2.31 -9.77 11.30
N ALA A 322 -2.43 -9.55 10.00
CA ALA A 322 -3.46 -8.70 9.42
C ALA A 322 -4.89 -9.11 9.84
N LEU A 323 -5.14 -10.41 9.99
CA LEU A 323 -6.40 -10.96 10.51
C LEU A 323 -6.69 -10.60 11.97
N MET A 324 -5.64 -10.37 12.77
CA MET A 324 -5.76 -10.01 14.19
C MET A 324 -5.74 -8.50 14.41
N ARG A 325 -5.48 -7.71 13.36
CA ARG A 325 -5.60 -6.26 13.47
C ARG A 325 -7.09 -5.94 13.55
N PRO A 326 -7.55 -5.20 14.57
CA PRO A 326 -8.94 -4.77 14.59
C PRO A 326 -9.18 -3.99 13.30
N VAL A 327 -10.08 -4.52 12.47
CA VAL A 327 -10.60 -3.77 11.34
C VAL A 327 -11.21 -2.52 11.95
N PRO A 328 -10.81 -1.31 11.53
CA PRO A 328 -11.56 -0.11 11.88
C PRO A 328 -12.94 -0.30 11.26
N THR A 329 -13.88 -0.90 12.00
CA THR A 329 -15.25 -1.04 11.52
C THR A 329 -15.81 0.36 11.50
N ASP A 330 -15.98 0.90 10.30
CA ASP A 330 -16.39 2.28 10.09
C ASP A 330 -17.79 2.59 10.67
N ASP A 331 -18.60 1.61 11.11
CA ASP A 331 -20.02 1.93 11.42
C ASP A 331 -20.78 1.19 12.54
N GLN A 332 -20.28 0.16 13.22
CA GLN A 332 -21.13 -0.55 14.23
C GLN A 332 -20.58 -0.64 15.65
N ASN A 333 -19.27 -0.41 15.83
CA ASN A 333 -18.66 -0.19 17.14
C ASN A 333 -17.79 1.07 17.12
N ALA A 334 -18.15 2.06 16.29
CA ALA A 334 -17.60 3.40 16.42
C ALA A 334 -17.91 3.85 17.84
N THR A 335 -16.91 3.74 18.72
CA THR A 335 -17.05 4.15 20.10
C THR A 335 -17.70 5.52 20.08
N PRO A 336 -18.85 5.69 20.76
CA PRO A 336 -19.70 6.86 20.55
C PRO A 336 -18.82 8.09 20.64
N GLU A 337 -18.81 8.87 19.57
CA GLU A 337 -17.97 10.06 19.51
C GLU A 337 -18.34 10.92 20.71
N LEU A 338 -17.33 11.40 21.45
CA LEU A 338 -17.56 12.22 22.64
C LEU A 338 -18.49 13.37 22.26
N SER A 339 -19.72 13.29 22.75
CA SER A 339 -20.75 14.29 22.45
C SER A 339 -20.28 15.62 23.02
N LEU A 340 -20.75 16.74 22.45
CA LEU A 340 -20.43 18.05 23.02
C LEU A 340 -20.84 18.13 24.49
N LYS A 341 -22.00 17.56 24.85
CA LYS A 341 -22.48 17.47 26.23
C LYS A 341 -21.48 16.76 27.14
N ASP A 342 -20.98 15.61 26.72
CA ASP A 342 -20.00 14.84 27.52
C ASP A 342 -18.64 15.55 27.57
N ALA A 343 -18.22 16.19 26.47
CA ALA A 343 -16.99 16.97 26.43
C ALA A 343 -17.03 18.17 27.40
N LEU A 344 -18.18 18.83 27.53
CA LEU A 344 -18.40 19.93 28.47
C LEU A 344 -18.38 19.46 29.94
N ILE A 345 -18.76 18.20 30.20
CA ILE A 345 -18.64 17.59 31.52
C ILE A 345 -17.17 17.34 31.85
N VAL A 346 -16.41 16.80 30.89
CA VAL A 346 -15.01 16.38 31.07
C VAL A 346 -14.03 17.56 31.11
N SER A 347 -14.31 18.68 30.44
CA SER A 347 -13.39 19.82 30.34
C SER A 347 -14.04 21.13 30.79
N SER A 348 -13.52 21.68 31.90
CA SER A 348 -13.85 23.02 32.38
C SER A 348 -13.51 24.10 31.36
N ASP A 349 -12.38 23.98 30.67
CA ASP A 349 -11.91 24.97 29.69
C ASP A 349 -12.83 25.01 28.46
N LEU A 350 -13.29 23.85 27.98
CA LEU A 350 -14.25 23.78 26.89
C LEU A 350 -15.58 24.38 27.30
N ARG A 351 -15.99 24.19 28.56
CA ARG A 351 -17.20 24.80 29.13
C ARG A 351 -17.13 26.31 29.14
N ILE A 352 -16.01 26.88 29.59
CA ILE A 352 -15.76 28.32 29.57
C ILE A 352 -15.82 28.84 28.13
N LEU A 353 -15.08 28.22 27.19
CA LEU A 353 -15.09 28.61 25.78
C LEU A 353 -16.48 28.54 25.14
N HIS A 354 -17.24 27.50 25.45
CA HIS A 354 -18.60 27.32 24.95
C HIS A 354 -19.56 28.40 25.51
N MET A 355 -19.42 28.76 26.79
CA MET A 355 -20.18 29.85 27.39
C MET A 355 -19.81 31.20 26.77
N GLN A 356 -18.51 31.50 26.62
CA GLN A 356 -18.04 32.72 25.97
C GLN A 356 -18.58 32.81 24.54
N LYS A 357 -18.54 31.71 23.79
CA LYS A 357 -19.11 31.63 22.44
C LYS A 357 -20.61 31.96 22.44
N ALA A 358 -21.39 31.35 23.34
CA ALA A 358 -22.83 31.55 23.41
C ALA A 358 -23.20 33.01 23.77
N VAL A 359 -22.46 33.64 24.69
CA VAL A 359 -22.69 35.06 25.04
C VAL A 359 -22.33 35.97 23.87
N LEU A 360 -21.24 35.70 23.15
CA LEU A 360 -20.89 36.47 21.95
C LEU A 360 -21.95 36.32 20.85
N GLU A 361 -22.48 35.11 20.63
CA GLU A 361 -23.56 34.87 19.66
C GLU A 361 -24.84 35.63 20.03
N ASP A 362 -25.16 35.73 21.33
CA ASP A 362 -26.31 36.49 21.82
C ASP A 362 -26.12 38.01 21.63
N ILE A 363 -24.95 38.56 22.00
CA ILE A 363 -24.62 39.97 21.78
C ILE A 363 -24.72 40.32 20.29
N MET A 364 -24.08 39.51 19.44
CA MET A 364 -24.12 39.69 17.98
C MET A 364 -25.55 39.59 17.43
N GLY A 365 -26.36 38.64 17.92
CA GLY A 365 -27.75 38.46 17.50
C GLY A 365 -28.67 39.64 17.88
N ASN A 366 -28.35 40.33 18.98
CA ASN A 366 -29.08 41.50 19.45
C ASN A 366 -28.53 42.83 18.90
N GLY A 367 -27.55 42.79 17.98
CA GLY A 367 -26.92 43.99 17.42
C GLY A 367 -26.05 44.76 18.41
N GLY A 368 -25.58 44.09 19.46
CA GLY A 368 -24.66 44.65 20.44
C GLY A 368 -23.26 44.88 19.88
N ASP A 369 -22.50 45.67 20.61
CA ASP A 369 -21.13 46.04 20.25
C ASP A 369 -20.09 45.33 21.15
N ILE A 370 -18.85 45.76 21.04
CA ILE A 370 -17.76 45.15 21.79
C ILE A 370 -17.77 45.49 23.28
N ASN A 371 -18.40 46.60 23.68
CA ASN A 371 -18.53 46.99 25.07
C ASN A 371 -19.49 46.05 25.80
N ASP A 372 -20.50 45.54 25.10
CA ASP A 372 -21.42 44.51 25.62
C ASP A 372 -20.70 43.20 25.95
N ALA A 373 -19.52 42.94 25.36
CA ALA A 373 -18.69 41.78 25.64
C ALA A 373 -17.79 41.92 26.89
N ALA A 374 -17.88 43.02 27.66
CA ALA A 374 -17.07 43.26 28.86
C ALA A 374 -17.07 42.09 29.88
N PRO A 375 -18.20 41.40 30.16
CA PRO A 375 -18.22 40.24 31.07
C PRO A 375 -17.34 39.07 30.59
N ILE A 376 -17.13 38.95 29.28
CA ILE A 376 -16.35 37.88 28.65
C ILE A 376 -14.86 38.23 28.69
N LEU A 377 -14.50 39.49 28.46
CA LEU A 377 -13.09 39.93 28.37
C LEU A 377 -12.27 39.55 29.61
N GLY A 378 -12.87 39.62 30.80
CA GLY A 378 -12.23 39.21 32.07
C GLY A 378 -12.01 37.70 32.22
N THR A 379 -12.67 36.88 31.39
CA THR A 379 -12.56 35.41 31.41
C THR A 379 -11.71 34.86 30.26
N LEU A 380 -11.25 35.72 29.35
CA LEU A 380 -10.34 35.33 28.27
C LEU A 380 -8.99 34.87 28.83
N LEU A 381 -8.30 34.01 28.07
CA LEU A 381 -6.91 33.72 28.39
C LEU A 381 -6.05 34.97 28.21
N PRO A 382 -4.93 35.12 28.96
CA PRO A 382 -4.02 36.24 28.80
C PRO A 382 -3.57 36.46 27.35
N THR A 383 -3.32 35.38 26.61
CA THR A 383 -2.93 35.43 25.20
C THR A 383 -4.03 35.94 24.27
N ASP A 384 -5.29 35.77 24.64
CA ASP A 384 -6.43 36.29 23.88
C ASP A 384 -6.70 37.75 24.26
N GLN A 385 -6.50 38.13 25.52
CA GLN A 385 -6.53 39.52 25.94
C GLN A 385 -5.45 40.34 25.22
N GLU A 386 -4.22 39.82 25.16
CA GLU A 386 -3.12 40.45 24.43
C GLU A 386 -3.39 40.54 22.92
N TRP A 387 -3.91 39.47 22.32
CA TRP A 387 -4.28 39.49 20.90
C TRP A 387 -5.38 40.51 20.64
N PHE A 388 -6.38 40.56 21.52
CA PHE A 388 -7.51 41.46 21.40
C PHE A 388 -7.11 42.93 21.58
N ALA A 389 -6.21 43.22 22.53
CA ALA A 389 -5.65 44.56 22.75
C ALA A 389 -4.81 45.08 21.56
N ARG A 390 -4.39 44.21 20.64
CA ARG A 390 -3.67 44.58 19.41
C ARG A 390 -4.59 44.82 18.22
N LEU A 391 -5.89 44.58 18.34
CA LEU A 391 -6.83 44.87 17.27
C LEU A 391 -6.91 46.40 17.07
N PRO A 392 -6.96 46.89 15.81
CA PRO A 392 -7.12 48.32 15.54
C PRO A 392 -8.39 48.84 16.22
N GLN A 393 -8.25 49.83 17.10
CA GLN A 393 -9.38 50.49 17.75
C GLN A 393 -9.86 51.70 16.95
N ASP A 394 -8.94 52.35 16.24
CA ASP A 394 -9.19 53.52 15.41
C ASP A 394 -9.58 53.07 13.98
N ASN A 395 -10.68 53.62 13.43
CA ASN A 395 -11.25 53.37 12.09
C ASN A 395 -12.12 52.10 11.91
N GLN A 396 -13.02 51.81 12.86
CA GLN A 396 -14.04 50.77 12.68
C GLN A 396 -15.01 51.06 11.53
N GLU A 397 -15.40 52.33 11.32
CA GLU A 397 -16.38 52.70 10.29
C GLU A 397 -15.85 52.56 8.85
N GLU A 398 -14.58 52.85 8.60
CA GLU A 398 -14.02 52.81 7.23
C GLU A 398 -13.57 51.41 6.79
N SER A 399 -13.20 50.54 7.74
CA SER A 399 -12.60 49.24 7.42
C SER A 399 -13.61 48.10 7.29
N GLY A 400 -14.85 48.29 7.75
CA GLY A 400 -15.84 47.22 7.87
C GLY A 400 -15.40 46.10 8.83
N PHE A 401 -14.37 46.35 9.64
CA PHE A 401 -13.85 45.40 10.61
C PHE A 401 -14.63 45.49 11.90
N ASN A 402 -15.28 44.38 12.29
CA ASN A 402 -15.98 44.27 13.54
C ASN A 402 -15.14 43.48 14.56
N PRO A 403 -14.62 44.12 15.63
CA PRO A 403 -13.84 43.45 16.66
C PRO A 403 -14.60 42.32 17.37
N LEU A 404 -15.93 42.43 17.46
CA LEU A 404 -16.79 41.42 18.05
C LEU A 404 -16.81 40.14 17.19
N ASP A 405 -16.92 40.27 15.87
CA ASP A 405 -16.84 39.15 14.93
C ASP A 405 -15.47 38.46 15.00
N ALA A 406 -14.40 39.25 15.09
CA ALA A 406 -13.04 38.73 15.22
C ALA A 406 -12.86 37.94 16.53
N LEU A 407 -13.36 38.48 17.65
CA LEU A 407 -13.31 37.82 18.96
C LEU A 407 -14.14 36.54 18.96
N HIS A 408 -15.37 36.57 18.44
CA HIS A 408 -16.23 35.40 18.27
C HIS A 408 -15.54 34.33 17.42
N GLY A 409 -14.99 34.69 16.26
CA GLY A 409 -14.27 33.78 15.39
C GLY A 409 -13.11 33.07 16.09
N ARG A 410 -12.37 33.81 16.93
CA ARG A 410 -11.25 33.27 17.71
C ARG A 410 -11.71 32.32 18.82
N VAL A 411 -12.71 32.70 19.61
CA VAL A 411 -13.29 31.86 20.68
C VAL A 411 -13.89 30.60 20.08
N ALA A 412 -14.64 30.71 18.98
CA ALA A 412 -15.23 29.58 18.28
C ALA A 412 -14.16 28.62 17.73
N LEU A 413 -13.06 29.14 17.18
CA LEU A 413 -11.94 28.32 16.72
C LEU A 413 -11.28 27.56 17.88
N ARG A 414 -11.06 28.21 19.02
CA ARG A 414 -10.51 27.57 20.22
C ARG A 414 -11.45 26.49 20.76
N CYS A 415 -12.75 26.78 20.82
CA CYS A 415 -13.77 25.82 21.22
C CYS A 415 -13.74 24.56 20.34
N ARG A 416 -13.69 24.73 19.00
CA ARG A 416 -13.58 23.61 18.06
C ARG A 416 -12.28 22.81 18.23
N ARG A 417 -11.14 23.49 18.37
CA ARG A 417 -9.84 22.84 18.60
C ARG A 417 -9.83 22.01 19.86
N LEU A 418 -10.31 22.57 20.98
CA LEU A 418 -10.31 21.87 22.25
C LEU A 418 -11.28 20.68 22.24
N LEU A 419 -12.45 20.81 21.61
CA LEU A 419 -13.38 19.69 21.41
C LEU A 419 -12.75 18.57 20.56
N SER A 420 -12.09 18.92 19.45
CA SER A 420 -11.39 17.96 18.59
C SER A 420 -10.26 17.25 19.34
N ASP A 421 -9.47 17.99 20.13
CA ASP A 421 -8.42 17.43 20.98
C ASP A 421 -8.97 16.44 22.03
N LEU A 422 -10.09 16.79 22.70
CA LEU A 422 -10.76 15.93 23.67
C LEU A 422 -11.29 14.66 23.02
N ARG A 423 -11.97 14.79 21.87
CA ARG A 423 -12.40 13.63 21.07
C ARG A 423 -11.22 12.74 20.69
N GLY A 424 -10.10 13.34 20.27
CA GLY A 424 -8.88 12.60 19.97
C GLY A 424 -8.30 11.86 21.17
N ARG A 425 -8.31 12.46 22.37
CA ARG A 425 -7.89 11.79 23.62
C ARG A 425 -8.80 10.63 23.99
N VAL A 426 -10.12 10.83 23.93
CA VAL A 426 -11.10 9.79 24.25
C VAL A 426 -11.02 8.63 23.28
N ARG A 427 -10.95 8.89 21.95
CA ARG A 427 -10.71 7.85 20.95
C ARG A 427 -9.45 7.05 21.25
N ARG A 428 -8.31 7.72 21.56
CA ARG A 428 -7.08 7.03 21.94
C ARG A 428 -7.25 6.14 23.18
N SER A 429 -7.89 6.65 24.23
CA SER A 429 -8.15 5.89 25.46
C SER A 429 -9.03 4.67 25.21
N GLN A 430 -10.06 4.84 24.39
CA GLN A 430 -10.99 3.78 23.99
C GLN A 430 -10.27 2.73 23.14
N THR A 431 -9.44 3.14 22.17
CA THR A 431 -8.61 2.23 21.37
C THR A 431 -7.68 1.40 22.26
N ILE A 432 -7.00 2.02 23.23
CA ILE A 432 -6.15 1.31 24.20
C ILE A 432 -6.97 0.28 25.00
N THR A 433 -8.17 0.65 25.43
CA THR A 433 -9.06 -0.22 26.23
C THR A 433 -9.67 -1.34 25.38
N SER A 434 -10.01 -1.10 24.11
CA SER A 434 -10.48 -2.14 23.18
C SER A 434 -9.36 -3.12 22.84
N HIS A 435 -8.11 -2.64 22.71
CA HIS A 435 -6.95 -3.51 22.53
C HIS A 435 -6.72 -4.41 23.74
N ALA A 436 -6.89 -3.90 24.96
CA ALA A 436 -6.83 -4.71 26.19
C ALA A 436 -7.98 -5.75 26.31
N ARG A 437 -9.05 -5.58 25.52
CA ARG A 437 -10.25 -6.45 25.52
C ARG A 437 -10.37 -7.34 24.28
N GLY A 438 -9.46 -7.25 23.31
CA GLY A 438 -9.45 -8.14 22.15
C GLY A 438 -9.24 -9.57 22.64
N GLN A 439 -10.32 -10.35 22.67
CA GLN A 439 -10.27 -11.73 23.12
C GLN A 439 -9.39 -12.51 22.15
N ALA A 440 -8.31 -13.11 22.66
CA ALA A 440 -7.47 -14.01 21.87
C ALA A 440 -8.35 -15.15 21.31
N PRO A 441 -8.09 -15.64 20.09
CA PRO A 441 -8.79 -16.81 19.57
C PRO A 441 -8.66 -17.97 20.55
N THR A 442 -9.76 -18.70 20.72
CA THR A 442 -9.81 -19.84 21.64
C THR A 442 -8.93 -20.98 21.12
N VAL A 443 -8.46 -21.84 22.03
CA VAL A 443 -7.69 -23.04 21.67
C VAL A 443 -8.47 -23.89 20.67
N ASP A 444 -9.78 -24.02 20.86
CA ASP A 444 -10.68 -24.77 19.97
C ASP A 444 -10.72 -24.19 18.54
N GLU A 445 -10.69 -22.85 18.38
CA GLU A 445 -10.64 -22.19 17.07
C GLU A 445 -9.27 -22.39 16.38
N LEU A 446 -8.20 -22.50 17.15
CA LEU A 446 -6.86 -22.79 16.63
C LEU A 446 -6.71 -24.26 16.25
N GLU A 447 -7.23 -25.18 17.07
CA GLU A 447 -7.23 -26.62 16.81
C GLU A 447 -8.09 -26.98 15.59
N MET A 448 -9.24 -26.35 15.41
CA MET A 448 -10.08 -26.54 14.22
C MET A 448 -9.32 -26.17 12.93
N ARG A 449 -8.61 -25.03 12.94
CA ARG A 449 -7.79 -24.58 11.81
C ARG A 449 -6.59 -25.47 11.56
N LEU A 450 -5.97 -26.03 12.61
CA LEU A 450 -4.88 -26.99 12.48
C LEU A 450 -5.36 -28.34 11.92
N SER A 451 -6.54 -28.80 12.33
CA SER A 451 -7.11 -30.08 11.87
C SER A 451 -7.43 -30.11 10.38
N ASP A 452 -7.73 -28.94 9.79
CA ASP A 452 -7.91 -28.78 8.33
C ASP A 452 -6.58 -28.87 7.55
N ILE A 453 -5.44 -28.71 8.22
CA ILE A 453 -4.10 -28.62 7.60
C ILE A 453 -3.35 -29.96 7.62
N GLU A 454 -3.61 -30.86 8.59
CA GLU A 454 -2.76 -32.04 8.85
C GLU A 454 -2.94 -33.25 7.91
N LEU A 455 -3.84 -33.19 6.92
CA LEU A 455 -4.19 -34.35 6.07
C LEU A 455 -3.47 -34.43 4.72
N ALA A 456 -2.15 -34.22 4.65
CA ALA A 456 -1.32 -34.77 3.56
C ALA A 456 0.19 -34.62 3.82
N GLY A 457 0.92 -35.73 3.87
CA GLY A 457 2.38 -35.70 3.72
C GLY A 457 2.75 -35.14 2.34
N PRO A 458 3.57 -34.07 2.24
CA PRO A 458 3.05 -32.83 1.66
C PRO A 458 3.58 -32.53 0.26
N LEU A 459 4.89 -32.70 0.01
CA LEU A 459 5.50 -32.06 -1.16
C LEU A 459 5.32 -32.84 -2.46
N GLY A 460 5.64 -34.14 -2.46
CA GLY A 460 5.55 -34.96 -3.68
C GLY A 460 4.12 -35.07 -4.22
N ARG A 461 3.15 -35.26 -3.32
CA ARG A 461 1.72 -35.36 -3.68
C ARG A 461 1.12 -34.03 -4.12
N VAL A 462 1.50 -32.91 -3.50
CA VAL A 462 1.06 -31.58 -3.94
C VAL A 462 1.69 -31.25 -5.30
N LEU A 463 2.97 -31.56 -5.50
CA LEU A 463 3.63 -31.35 -6.79
C LEU A 463 2.98 -32.18 -7.90
N ASP A 464 2.76 -33.47 -7.68
CA ASP A 464 2.12 -34.33 -8.67
C ASP A 464 0.67 -33.90 -8.93
N ALA A 465 -0.12 -33.55 -7.91
CA ALA A 465 -1.49 -33.06 -8.09
C ALA A 465 -1.56 -31.71 -8.82
N LEU A 466 -0.64 -30.77 -8.51
CA LEU A 466 -0.57 -29.48 -9.18
C LEU A 466 -0.09 -29.61 -10.63
N VAL A 467 0.75 -30.60 -10.94
CA VAL A 467 1.21 -30.89 -12.32
C VAL A 467 0.13 -31.64 -13.10
N GLN A 468 -0.58 -32.60 -12.51
CA GLN A 468 -1.51 -33.50 -13.20
C GLN A 468 -2.94 -32.97 -13.38
N SER A 469 -3.37 -31.96 -12.62
CA SER A 469 -4.76 -31.41 -12.65
C SER A 469 -5.20 -30.75 -13.98
N SER A 470 -4.48 -30.97 -15.09
CA SER A 470 -4.73 -30.31 -16.37
C SER A 470 -4.70 -31.22 -17.61
N SER A 471 -5.02 -32.52 -17.50
CA SER A 471 -5.48 -33.26 -18.68
C SER A 471 -6.91 -32.83 -19.05
N MET A 472 -7.06 -31.59 -19.50
CA MET A 472 -8.17 -31.21 -20.37
C MET A 472 -7.93 -31.89 -21.72
N PRO A 473 -8.97 -32.45 -22.36
CA PRO A 473 -8.83 -33.10 -23.66
C PRO A 473 -8.26 -32.10 -24.66
N GLU A 474 -7.29 -32.54 -25.47
CA GLU A 474 -6.88 -31.85 -26.69
C GLU A 474 -8.13 -31.63 -27.55
N GLY A 475 -8.71 -30.44 -27.45
CA GLY A 475 -9.91 -30.03 -28.16
C GLY A 475 -9.63 -28.72 -28.84
N ASP A 476 -9.33 -28.81 -30.13
CA ASP A 476 -9.32 -27.79 -31.17
C ASP A 476 -8.95 -26.37 -30.77
N ALA A 477 -7.80 -25.93 -31.29
CA ALA A 477 -7.49 -24.52 -31.46
C ALA A 477 -8.64 -23.84 -32.21
N ILE A 478 -9.52 -23.16 -31.47
CA ILE A 478 -10.46 -22.20 -32.05
C ILE A 478 -9.60 -21.05 -32.59
N ILE A 479 -9.30 -21.11 -33.88
CA ILE A 479 -8.86 -19.96 -34.66
C ILE A 479 -10.04 -19.00 -34.71
N CYS A 480 -10.12 -18.09 -33.75
CA CYS A 480 -10.94 -16.89 -33.89
C CYS A 480 -10.20 -15.93 -34.82
N SER A 481 -10.47 -16.04 -36.12
CA SER A 481 -10.25 -14.94 -37.06
C SER A 481 -11.24 -13.83 -36.74
N ILE A 482 -10.80 -12.84 -35.95
CA ILE A 482 -11.50 -11.56 -35.88
C ILE A 482 -11.08 -10.79 -37.13
N SER A 483 -11.95 -10.81 -38.13
CA SER A 483 -11.95 -9.86 -39.24
C SER A 483 -12.36 -8.48 -38.75
N ASP A 484 -11.85 -7.49 -39.46
CA ASP A 484 -11.81 -6.07 -39.12
C ASP A 484 -13.16 -5.48 -38.70
N ALA A 485 -13.16 -4.82 -37.55
CA ALA A 485 -14.13 -3.78 -37.24
C ALA A 485 -13.41 -2.44 -37.40
N GLU A 486 -13.77 -1.76 -38.48
CA GLU A 486 -13.35 -0.42 -38.86
C GLU A 486 -13.55 0.56 -37.71
N ASP A 487 -12.46 1.26 -37.36
CA ASP A 487 -12.46 2.41 -36.45
C ASP A 487 -12.52 3.67 -37.35
N PRO A 488 -13.63 4.44 -37.36
CA PRO A 488 -13.70 5.63 -38.19
C PRO A 488 -13.09 6.84 -37.48
N THR A 489 -12.14 7.45 -38.20
CA THR A 489 -11.73 8.88 -38.20
C THR A 489 -10.89 9.37 -37.01
N GLU A 490 -9.59 9.60 -37.21
CA GLU A 490 -8.95 10.86 -37.74
C GLU A 490 -8.91 11.97 -36.68
N GLU A 491 -7.90 12.81 -36.50
CA GLU A 491 -6.66 13.16 -37.18
C GLU A 491 -5.94 14.13 -36.21
N ALA A 492 -4.60 14.11 -36.11
CA ALA A 492 -3.79 15.31 -35.93
C ALA A 492 -2.28 14.97 -35.85
N GLY A 493 -1.57 15.27 -36.93
CA GLY A 493 -0.33 16.04 -36.85
C GLY A 493 0.97 15.28 -36.58
N SER A 494 1.57 14.75 -37.65
CA SER A 494 3.01 14.53 -37.72
C SER A 494 3.73 15.87 -37.79
N GLU A 495 4.67 16.13 -36.88
CA GLU A 495 5.79 17.02 -37.18
C GLU A 495 7.12 16.30 -36.92
N ASP A 496 7.80 16.14 -38.04
CA ASP A 496 9.14 15.61 -38.26
C ASP A 496 10.18 16.62 -37.73
N GLY A 497 10.92 16.24 -36.70
CA GLY A 497 11.91 17.07 -36.02
C GLY A 497 13.30 16.46 -36.07
N ARG A 498 13.99 16.66 -37.20
CA ARG A 498 15.43 16.43 -37.41
C ARG A 498 16.27 16.86 -36.19
N LEU A 499 16.93 15.91 -35.53
CA LEU A 499 18.06 16.18 -34.64
C LEU A 499 19.36 16.02 -35.44
N ARG A 500 19.93 17.16 -35.83
CA ARG A 500 21.34 17.26 -36.27
C ARG A 500 22.24 17.06 -35.05
N LEU A 501 23.19 16.15 -35.23
CA LEU A 501 24.44 16.06 -34.48
C LEU A 501 25.17 17.41 -34.52
N MET A 502 25.62 17.88 -33.36
CA MET A 502 26.91 18.58 -33.22
C MET A 502 27.34 18.59 -31.75
N GLU A 503 28.54 18.04 -31.55
CA GLU A 503 29.53 18.16 -30.45
C GLU A 503 29.12 17.95 -28.99
#